data_AF-A0A7W6FQH8-F1
#
_entry.id   AF-A0A7W6FQH8-F1
#
_cell.length_a   1.000
_cell.length_b   1.000
_cell.length_c   1.000
_cell.angle_alpha   90.00
_cell.angle_beta   90.00
_cell.angle_gamma   90.00
#
_symmetry.space_group_name_H-M   'P 1'
#
loop_
_entity.id
_entity.type
_entity.pdbx_description
1 polymer ?
#
loop_
_entity_poly.entity_id
_entity_poly.type
_entity_poly.pdbx_seq_one_letter_code
_entity_poly.pdbx_strand_id
1 'polypeptide(L)' 'MIIIDGSEDEGGGQVVHNACALSIVTGKAVRIEDIRAKRSKPGLMR' A
#
# COMPACT_ATOMS: atom_id res chain seq x y z
N MET A 1 -6.59 -3.04 13.31
CA MET A 1 -5.51 -2.64 12.39
C MET A 1 -5.58 -3.56 11.19
N ILE A 2 -5.61 -3.01 9.98
CA ILE A 2 -5.69 -3.75 8.71
C ILE A 2 -4.27 -3.91 8.15
N ILE A 3 -3.92 -5.10 7.66
CA ILE A 3 -2.63 -5.37 7.01
C ILE A 3 -2.89 -5.65 5.54
N ILE A 4 -2.15 -4.98 4.65
CA ILE A 4 -2.27 -5.10 3.20
C ILE A 4 -0.91 -5.47 2.62
N ASP A 5 -0.88 -6.50 1.79
CA ASP A 5 0.27 -6.85 0.97
C ASP A 5 0.32 -5.91 -0.26
N GLY A 6 1.36 -5.07 -0.32
CA GLY A 6 1.61 -4.11 -1.39
C GLY A 6 2.36 -4.67 -2.60
N SER A 7 2.65 -5.97 -2.58
CA SER A 7 3.26 -6.73 -3.68
C SER A 7 2.23 -7.36 -4.63
N GLU A 8 0.96 -7.40 -4.23
CA GLU A 8 -0.15 -7.91 -5.02
C GLU A 8 -0.40 -7.05 -6.28
N ASP A 9 -0.87 -7.71 -7.35
CA ASP A 9 -1.05 -7.15 -8.70
C ASP A 9 0.21 -6.46 -9.26
N GLU A 10 0.07 -5.25 -9.81
CA GLU A 10 1.12 -4.53 -10.53
C GLU A 10 2.21 -3.95 -9.61
N GLY A 11 2.17 -4.23 -8.30
CA GLY A 11 3.15 -3.70 -7.36
C GLY A 11 3.03 -2.19 -7.19
N GLY A 12 1.97 -1.78 -6.48
CA GLY A 12 2.14 -0.99 -5.26
C GLY A 12 1.84 0.51 -5.29
N GLY A 13 1.62 1.14 -6.44
CA GLY A 13 1.27 2.58 -6.47
C GLY A 13 -0.16 2.85 -6.01
N GLN A 14 -1.13 2.25 -6.70
CA GLN A 14 -2.56 2.48 -6.44
C GLN A 14 -3.01 1.93 -5.08
N VAL A 15 -2.45 0.80 -4.63
CA VAL A 15 -2.82 0.18 -3.35
C VAL A 15 -2.53 1.11 -2.18
N VAL A 16 -1.40 1.85 -2.22
CA VAL A 16 -1.02 2.80 -1.16
C VAL A 16 -2.02 3.95 -1.10
N HIS A 17 -2.42 4.50 -2.23
CA HIS A 17 -3.40 5.60 -2.28
C HIS A 17 -4.76 5.16 -1.75
N ASN A 18 -5.28 4.03 -2.22
CA ASN A 18 -6.60 3.54 -1.81
C ASN A 18 -6.63 3.14 -0.33
N ALA A 19 -5.58 2.46 0.15
CA ALA A 19 -5.44 2.06 1.54
C ALA A 19 -5.40 3.28 2.48
N CYS A 20 -4.62 4.31 2.14
CA CYS A 20 -4.56 5.55 2.92
C CYS A 20 -5.91 6.28 2.90
N ALA A 21 -6.55 6.42 1.73
CA ALA A 21 -7.85 7.08 1.61
C ALA A 21 -8.92 6.35 2.45
N LEU A 22 -8.98 5.03 2.36
CA LEU A 22 -9.91 4.22 3.15
C LEU A 22 -9.60 4.28 4.65
N SER A 23 -8.32 4.30 5.05
CA SER A 23 -7.94 4.44 6.45
C SER A 23 -8.45 5.76 7.04
N ILE A 24 -8.33 6.87 6.29
CA ILE A 24 -8.85 8.18 6.68
C ILE A 24 -10.38 8.16 6.79
N VAL A 25 -11.08 7.68 5.77
CA VAL A 25 -12.55 7.67 5.73
C VAL A 25 -13.15 6.76 6.80
N THR A 26 -12.51 5.64 7.10
CA THR A 26 -13.04 4.63 8.04
C THR A 26 -12.52 4.77 9.47
N GLY A 27 -11.50 5.60 9.70
CA GLY A 27 -10.81 5.70 10.99
C GLY A 27 -10.05 4.43 11.41
N LYS A 28 -9.92 3.45 10.51
CA LYS A 28 -9.23 2.18 10.81
C LYS A 28 -7.76 2.31 10.44
N ALA A 29 -6.87 2.06 11.40
CA ALA A 29 -5.43 2.02 11.15
C ALA A 29 -5.08 0.94 10.11
N VAL A 30 -4.19 1.27 9.17
CA VAL A 30 -3.69 0.39 8.11
C VAL A 30 -2.16 0.28 8.16
N ARG A 31 -1.63 -0.90 7.86
CA ARG A 31 -0.22 -1.19 7.63
C ARG A 31 -0.10 -1.82 6.25
N ILE A 32 0.82 -1.31 5.43
CA ILE A 32 1.08 -1.81 4.08
C ILE A 32 2.49 -2.38 4.07
N GLU A 33 2.61 -3.65 3.71
CA GLU A 33 3.89 -4.36 3.63
C GLU A 33 4.32 -4.54 2.16
N ASP A 34 5.60 -4.79 1.90
CA ASP A 34 6.10 -5.12 0.56
C ASP A 34 5.69 -4.17 -0.59
N ILE A 35 5.59 -2.87 -0.26
CA ILE A 35 5.21 -1.81 -1.22
C ILE A 35 6.12 -1.86 -2.44
N ARG A 36 5.51 -2.16 -3.60
CA ARG A 36 6.21 -2.20 -4.90
C ARG A 36 7.33 -3.26 -4.94
N ALA A 37 7.23 -4.34 -4.15
CA ALA A 37 8.30 -5.35 -4.03
C ALA A 37 8.69 -6.04 -5.35
N LYS A 38 7.75 -6.15 -6.31
CA LYS A 38 7.98 -6.76 -7.63
C LYS A 38 8.51 -5.77 -8.70
N ARG A 39 8.81 -4.51 -8.33
CA ARG A 39 9.29 -3.46 -9.26
C ARG A 39 10.82 -3.33 -9.20
N SER A 40 11.42 -2.88 -10.30
CA SER A 40 12.87 -2.59 -10.40
C SER A 40 13.36 -1.55 -9.39
N LYS A 41 12.49 -0.62 -8.98
CA LYS A 41 12.71 0.31 -7.87
C LYS A 41 11.63 0.06 -6.81
N PRO A 42 11.85 -0.79 -5.79
CA PRO A 42 10.85 -1.08 -4.77
C PRO A 42 10.66 0.09 -3.78
N GLY A 43 9.64 -0.02 -2.91
CA GLY A 43 9.35 0.96 -1.87
C GLY A 43 8.64 2.22 -2.35
N LEU A 44 8.43 3.16 -1.44
CA LEU A 44 7.83 4.47 -1.72
C LEU A 44 8.77 5.32 -2.58
N MET A 45 8.21 5.96 -3.60
CA MET A 45 8.94 6.93 -4.44
C MET A 45 8.82 8.33 -3.84
N ARG A 46 9.80 9.18 -4.10
CA ARG A 46 9.79 10.61 -3.78
C ARG A 46 9.41 11.42 -5.01
#